data_AF-A0A7W9X7I7-F1
#
_entry.id   AF-A0A7W9X7I7-F1
#
_cell.length_a   1.000
_cell.length_b   1.000
_cell.length_c   1.000
_cell.angle_alpha   90.00
_cell.angle_beta   90.00
_cell.angle_gamma   90.00
#
_symmetry.space_group_name_H-M   'P 1'
#
loop_
_entity.id
_entity.type
_entity.pdbx_description
1 polymer ?
#
loop_
_entity_poly.entity_id
_entity_poly.type
_entity_poly.pdbx_seq_one_letter_code
_entity_poly.pdbx_strand_id
1 'polypeptide(L)'
;METILNISNLSKTYQSAGRSLTVLDDINFAITAGSTNAIVGPSGSGKTTLLGLCAGLDRSSTGKVELNNINLGDLSEDQRAQVRNQFVGFIFQNFQLLPTLTALENVMVPLELRGEKNIKARATELLDKVGLADRGHHYPAQLSGGEQQRVSIARAFSNRPKLLFADEPTGNLDAETSEKVVKLLFDLNKEAGTTLILVTHDLDLAARTQRILRIKGGRLIADEKNN
;
A
#
# COMPACT_ATOMS: atom_id res chain seq x y z
N MET A 1 -22.24 -6.21 2.54
CA MET A 1 -20.84 -5.73 2.62
C MET A 1 -20.26 -5.85 1.23
N GLU A 2 -19.76 -4.75 0.65
CA GLU A 2 -19.19 -4.75 -0.70
C GLU A 2 -17.76 -5.29 -0.69
N THR A 3 -17.44 -6.23 -1.58
CA THR A 3 -16.08 -6.75 -1.76
C THR A 3 -15.29 -5.77 -2.62
N ILE A 4 -14.16 -5.29 -2.12
CA ILE A 4 -13.31 -4.32 -2.84
C ILE A 4 -12.07 -4.96 -3.46
N LEU A 5 -11.60 -6.08 -2.92
CA LEU A 5 -10.50 -6.84 -3.48
C LEU A 5 -10.88 -8.33 -3.42
N ASN A 6 -10.80 -9.03 -4.53
CA ASN A 6 -11.05 -10.46 -4.63
C ASN A 6 -9.87 -11.15 -5.31
N ILE A 7 -9.33 -12.16 -4.65
CA ILE A 7 -8.18 -12.95 -5.09
C ILE A 7 -8.63 -14.39 -5.24
N SER A 8 -8.45 -14.96 -6.44
CA SER A 8 -8.90 -16.32 -6.76
C SER A 8 -7.81 -17.10 -7.49
N ASN A 9 -7.42 -18.24 -6.91
CA ASN A 9 -6.41 -19.18 -7.40
C ASN A 9 -5.10 -18.51 -7.83
N LEU A 10 -4.69 -17.48 -7.09
CA LEU A 10 -3.58 -16.61 -7.48
C LEU A 10 -2.25 -17.32 -7.23
N SER A 11 -1.48 -17.48 -8.30
CA SER A 11 -0.11 -17.99 -8.22
C SER A 11 0.86 -17.10 -8.99
N LYS A 12 2.12 -17.07 -8.54
CA LYS A 12 3.21 -16.34 -9.18
C LYS A 12 4.46 -17.19 -9.20
N THR A 13 4.95 -17.44 -10.40
CA THR A 13 6.18 -18.17 -10.68
C THR A 13 7.13 -17.28 -11.47
N TYR A 14 8.36 -17.11 -10.97
CA TYR A 14 9.43 -16.45 -11.70
C TYR A 14 10.31 -17.48 -12.39
N GLN A 15 10.77 -17.16 -13.60
CA GLN A 15 11.72 -17.98 -14.35
C GLN A 15 13.09 -17.32 -14.23
N SER A 16 14.09 -18.04 -13.71
CA SER A 16 15.46 -17.56 -13.62
C SER A 16 16.46 -18.68 -13.87
N ALA A 17 17.40 -18.46 -14.80
CA ALA A 17 18.47 -19.40 -15.15
C ALA A 17 17.98 -20.85 -15.40
N GLY A 18 16.84 -21.01 -16.08
CA GLY A 18 16.25 -22.32 -16.39
C GLY A 18 15.55 -23.02 -15.22
N ARG A 19 15.40 -22.36 -14.06
CA ARG A 19 14.64 -22.86 -12.92
C ARG A 19 13.38 -22.01 -12.72
N SER A 20 12.27 -22.68 -12.43
CA SER A 20 11.05 -22.04 -11.97
C SER A 20 11.06 -21.91 -10.45
N LEU A 21 10.74 -20.71 -9.96
CA LEU A 21 10.54 -20.44 -8.54
C LEU A 21 9.11 -19.96 -8.33
N THR A 22 8.28 -20.81 -7.75
CA THR A 22 6.92 -20.44 -7.33
C THR A 22 7.00 -19.70 -6.00
N VAL A 23 6.62 -18.43 -6.02
CA VAL A 23 6.64 -17.52 -4.86
C VAL A 23 5.27 -17.45 -4.19
N LEU A 24 4.20 -17.56 -4.97
CA LEU A 24 2.83 -17.65 -4.50
C LEU A 24 2.13 -18.83 -5.17
N ASP A 25 1.34 -19.55 -4.38
CA ASP A 25 0.70 -20.79 -4.80
C ASP A 25 -0.73 -20.87 -4.25
N ASP A 26 -1.72 -20.80 -5.14
CA ASP A 26 -3.15 -20.95 -4.87
C ASP A 26 -3.68 -20.08 -3.72
N ILE A 27 -3.35 -18.78 -3.77
CA ILE A 27 -3.87 -17.81 -2.80
C ILE A 27 -5.32 -17.46 -3.13
N ASN A 28 -6.19 -17.53 -2.11
CA ASN A 28 -7.61 -17.24 -2.21
C ASN A 28 -8.07 -16.42 -1.00
N PHE A 29 -8.59 -15.21 -1.21
CA PHE A 29 -9.26 -14.41 -0.18
C PHE A 29 -10.00 -13.23 -0.79
N ALA A 30 -10.94 -12.65 -0.05
CA ALA A 30 -11.66 -11.44 -0.42
C ALA A 30 -11.63 -10.42 0.73
N ILE A 31 -11.50 -9.14 0.41
CA ILE A 31 -11.47 -8.02 1.37
C ILE A 31 -12.72 -7.16 1.20
N THR A 32 -13.32 -6.78 2.33
CA THR A 32 -14.48 -5.90 2.37
C THR A 32 -14.07 -4.42 2.32
N ALA A 33 -14.83 -3.61 1.60
CA ALA A 33 -14.61 -2.16 1.54
C ALA A 33 -14.64 -1.53 2.95
N GLY A 34 -13.71 -0.60 3.21
CA GLY A 34 -13.59 0.14 4.47
C GLY A 34 -13.00 -0.66 5.64
N SER A 35 -12.58 -1.91 5.41
CA SER A 35 -11.94 -2.73 6.44
C SER A 35 -10.43 -2.46 6.55
N THR A 36 -9.87 -2.76 7.73
CA THR A 36 -8.41 -2.78 7.94
C THR A 36 -7.93 -4.22 8.03
N ASN A 37 -6.90 -4.57 7.26
CA ASN A 37 -6.44 -5.94 7.10
C ASN A 37 -4.91 -5.97 7.18
N ALA A 38 -4.36 -7.01 7.80
CA ALA A 38 -2.92 -7.26 7.84
C ALA A 38 -2.60 -8.57 7.12
N ILE A 39 -1.48 -8.59 6.40
CA ILE A 39 -0.88 -9.78 5.80
C ILE A 39 0.47 -9.98 6.49
N VAL A 40 0.58 -11.06 7.25
CA VAL A 40 1.76 -11.37 8.06
C VAL A 40 2.40 -12.69 7.63
N GLY A 41 3.68 -12.84 7.93
CA GLY A 41 4.44 -14.03 7.58
C GLY A 41 5.95 -13.80 7.61
N PRO A 42 6.76 -14.87 7.61
CA PRO A 42 8.21 -14.75 7.65
C PRO A 42 8.78 -14.04 6.42
N SER A 43 10.02 -13.58 6.50
CA SER A 43 10.74 -13.07 5.33
C SER A 43 10.77 -14.12 4.21
N GLY A 44 10.62 -13.67 2.96
CA GLY A 44 10.56 -14.57 1.79
C GLY A 44 9.25 -15.36 1.62
N SER A 45 8.21 -15.14 2.44
CA SER A 45 6.93 -15.86 2.28
C SER A 45 6.07 -15.40 1.10
N GLY A 46 6.48 -14.36 0.37
CA GLY A 46 5.77 -13.83 -0.80
C GLY A 46 4.86 -12.62 -0.51
N LYS A 47 4.90 -12.00 0.68
CA LYS A 47 4.02 -10.87 1.05
C LYS A 47 4.11 -9.68 0.10
N THR A 48 5.31 -9.17 -0.16
CA THR A 48 5.53 -8.04 -1.09
C THR A 48 5.11 -8.40 -2.51
N THR A 49 5.36 -9.64 -2.95
CA THR A 49 4.87 -10.13 -4.24
C THR A 49 3.34 -10.11 -4.29
N LEU A 50 2.67 -10.61 -3.26
CA LEU A 50 1.20 -10.61 -3.17
C LEU A 50 0.66 -9.18 -3.19
N LEU A 51 1.27 -8.28 -2.42
CA LEU A 51 0.90 -6.87 -2.37
C LEU A 51 1.03 -6.20 -3.73
N GLY A 52 2.14 -6.44 -4.43
CA GLY A 52 2.38 -5.92 -5.78
C GLY A 52 1.36 -6.43 -6.81
N LEU A 53 0.96 -7.70 -6.72
CA LEU A 53 -0.09 -8.27 -7.57
C LEU A 53 -1.46 -7.65 -7.26
N CYS A 54 -1.81 -7.53 -5.97
CA CYS A 54 -3.06 -6.91 -5.54
C CYS A 54 -3.16 -5.44 -5.97
N ALA A 55 -2.05 -4.72 -5.95
CA ALA A 55 -1.97 -3.33 -6.39
C ALA A 55 -1.82 -3.16 -7.91
N GLY A 56 -1.77 -4.24 -8.69
CA GLY A 56 -1.59 -4.19 -10.15
C GLY A 56 -0.23 -3.68 -10.61
N LEU A 57 0.81 -3.78 -9.76
CA LEU A 57 2.20 -3.45 -10.08
C LEU A 57 2.90 -4.57 -10.87
N ASP A 58 2.44 -5.80 -10.71
CA ASP A 58 2.92 -6.98 -11.44
C ASP A 58 1.71 -7.82 -11.91
N ARG A 59 1.95 -8.80 -12.80
CA ARG A 59 0.93 -9.74 -13.29
C ARG A 59 1.09 -11.10 -12.63
N SER A 60 -0.03 -11.76 -12.33
CA SER A 60 -0.02 -13.14 -11.87
C SER A 60 0.42 -14.10 -12.98
N SER A 61 0.91 -15.27 -12.59
CA SER A 61 1.15 -16.37 -13.55
C SER A 61 -0.15 -17.11 -13.84
N THR A 62 -0.98 -17.30 -12.81
CA THR A 62 -2.33 -17.89 -12.91
C THR A 62 -3.26 -17.22 -11.89
N GLY A 63 -4.55 -17.48 -12.01
CA GLY A 63 -5.56 -16.90 -11.14
C GLY A 63 -5.88 -15.45 -11.48
N LYS A 64 -6.71 -14.83 -10.63
CA LYS A 64 -7.30 -13.51 -10.87
C LYS A 64 -7.14 -12.61 -9.67
N VAL A 65 -6.98 -11.32 -9.98
CA VAL A 65 -7.03 -10.21 -9.02
C VAL A 65 -8.10 -9.25 -9.51
N GLU A 66 -9.17 -9.12 -8.75
CA GLU A 66 -10.24 -8.16 -9.02
C GLU A 66 -10.19 -7.04 -7.98
N LEU A 67 -9.96 -5.81 -8.43
CA LEU A 67 -9.87 -4.63 -7.60
C LEU A 67 -11.02 -3.70 -7.94
N ASN A 68 -11.88 -3.40 -6.97
CA ASN A 68 -13.06 -2.56 -7.14
C ASN A 68 -13.92 -3.01 -8.34
N ASN A 69 -14.20 -4.32 -8.41
CA ASN A 69 -14.91 -5.00 -9.50
C ASN A 69 -14.23 -4.94 -10.89
N ILE A 70 -12.92 -4.66 -10.93
CA ILE A 70 -12.13 -4.62 -12.16
C ILE A 70 -11.09 -5.75 -12.13
N ASN A 71 -11.20 -6.69 -13.06
CA ASN A 71 -10.20 -7.74 -13.24
C ASN A 71 -8.90 -7.15 -13.81
N LEU A 72 -7.83 -7.15 -13.02
CA LEU A 72 -6.54 -6.57 -13.41
C LEU A 72 -5.79 -7.39 -14.48
N GLY A 73 -6.10 -8.68 -14.61
CA GLY A 73 -5.45 -9.59 -15.56
C GLY A 73 -5.77 -9.28 -17.02
N ASP A 74 -6.96 -8.74 -17.28
CA ASP A 74 -7.45 -8.45 -18.63
C ASP A 74 -6.96 -7.09 -19.16
N LEU A 75 -6.30 -6.30 -18.31
CA LEU A 75 -5.88 -4.95 -18.60
C LEU A 75 -4.48 -4.88 -19.23
N SER A 76 -4.28 -3.89 -20.11
CA SER A 76 -2.94 -3.44 -20.53
C SER A 76 -2.17 -2.83 -19.35
N GLU A 77 -0.89 -2.48 -19.56
CA GLU A 77 -0.13 -1.75 -18.54
C GLU A 77 -0.73 -0.37 -18.27
N ASP A 78 -1.01 0.41 -19.33
CA ASP A 78 -1.63 1.74 -19.21
C ASP A 78 -2.98 1.69 -18.49
N GLN A 79 -3.81 0.68 -18.80
CA GLN A 79 -5.11 0.50 -18.14
C GLN A 79 -4.94 0.15 -16.65
N ARG A 80 -3.98 -0.71 -16.29
CA ARG A 80 -3.66 -0.94 -14.87
C ARG A 80 -3.14 0.32 -14.21
N ALA A 81 -2.33 1.12 -14.89
CA ALA A 81 -1.82 2.39 -14.36
C ALA A 81 -2.95 3.37 -14.06
N GLN A 82 -3.98 3.45 -14.91
CA GLN A 82 -5.19 4.24 -14.66
C GLN A 82 -5.96 3.74 -13.44
N VAL A 83 -6.17 2.42 -13.31
CA VAL A 83 -6.82 1.82 -12.13
C VAL A 83 -6.04 2.13 -10.85
N ARG A 84 -4.70 1.99 -10.88
CA ARG A 84 -3.82 2.34 -9.75
C ARG A 84 -3.99 3.81 -9.39
N ASN A 85 -3.85 4.68 -10.38
CA ASN A 85 -3.95 6.10 -10.18
C ASN A 85 -5.33 6.50 -9.62
N GLN A 86 -6.43 5.85 -10.01
CA GLN A 86 -7.80 6.16 -9.59
C GLN A 86 -8.19 5.59 -8.21
N PHE A 87 -7.77 4.37 -7.89
CA PHE A 87 -8.31 3.66 -6.72
C PHE A 87 -7.29 3.30 -5.65
N VAL A 88 -6.00 3.38 -5.96
CA VAL A 88 -4.93 2.82 -5.13
C VAL A 88 -4.01 3.91 -4.58
N GLY A 89 -3.78 3.86 -3.28
CA GLY A 89 -2.67 4.53 -2.60
C GLY A 89 -1.63 3.51 -2.17
N PHE A 90 -0.36 3.89 -2.15
CA PHE A 90 0.73 2.99 -1.76
C PHE A 90 1.73 3.67 -0.82
N ILE A 91 2.04 2.99 0.28
CA ILE A 91 3.10 3.35 1.23
C ILE A 91 4.15 2.26 1.19
N PHE A 92 5.41 2.63 1.04
CA PHE A 92 6.54 1.70 0.95
C PHE A 92 7.46 1.82 2.16
N GLN A 93 8.13 0.73 2.53
CA GLN A 93 9.13 0.69 3.60
C GLN A 93 10.24 1.73 3.41
N ASN A 94 10.77 1.86 2.19
CA ASN A 94 11.84 2.81 1.85
C ASN A 94 11.31 4.19 1.41
N PHE A 95 10.06 4.52 1.73
CA PHE A 95 9.33 5.76 1.42
C PHE A 95 9.06 6.02 -0.08
N GLN A 96 10.00 5.62 -0.95
CA GLN A 96 10.02 5.81 -2.40
C GLN A 96 9.70 7.24 -2.83
N LEU A 97 10.25 8.23 -2.11
CA LEU A 97 10.14 9.62 -2.53
C LEU A 97 11.08 9.89 -3.72
N LEU A 98 10.67 10.79 -4.61
CA LEU A 98 11.48 11.27 -5.71
C LEU A 98 12.51 12.26 -5.14
N PRO A 99 13.82 11.96 -5.20
CA PRO A 99 14.85 12.72 -4.49
C PRO A 99 15.06 14.13 -5.04
N THR A 100 14.70 14.34 -6.31
CA THR A 100 14.81 15.63 -7.02
C THR A 100 13.59 16.54 -6.82
N LEU A 101 12.57 16.07 -6.11
CA LEU A 101 11.36 16.82 -5.81
C LEU A 101 11.28 17.13 -4.32
N THR A 102 10.72 18.27 -3.97
CA THR A 102 10.41 18.64 -2.59
C THR A 102 9.31 17.75 -2.00
N ALA A 103 9.09 17.82 -0.69
CA ALA A 103 8.00 17.13 -0.01
C ALA A 103 6.63 17.46 -0.62
N LEU A 104 6.39 18.75 -0.91
CA LEU A 104 5.15 19.21 -1.53
C LEU A 104 4.97 18.64 -2.93
N GLU A 105 6.01 18.71 -3.76
CA GLU A 105 5.99 18.18 -5.12
C GLU A 105 5.79 16.67 -5.14
N ASN A 106 6.40 15.93 -4.21
CA ASN A 106 6.18 14.49 -4.04
C ASN A 106 4.71 14.14 -3.79
N VAL A 107 4.00 14.95 -2.98
CA VAL A 107 2.56 14.77 -2.71
C VAL A 107 1.70 15.21 -3.91
N MET A 108 2.18 16.15 -4.73
CA MET A 108 1.51 16.62 -5.94
C MET A 108 1.56 15.63 -7.10
N VAL A 109 2.61 14.80 -7.24
CA VAL A 109 2.79 13.90 -8.40
C VAL A 109 1.54 13.07 -8.75
N PRO A 110 0.87 12.36 -7.81
CA PRO A 110 -0.31 11.57 -8.16
C PRO A 110 -1.50 12.40 -8.67
N LEU A 111 -1.63 13.64 -8.20
CA LEU A 111 -2.67 14.60 -8.58
C LEU A 111 -2.38 15.19 -9.97
N GLU A 112 -1.11 15.47 -10.28
CA GLU A 112 -0.68 15.91 -11.61
C GLU A 112 -0.98 14.86 -12.67
N LEU A 113 -0.69 13.59 -12.38
CA LEU A 113 -0.98 12.47 -13.27
C LEU A 113 -2.48 12.26 -13.54
N ARG A 114 -3.36 12.80 -12.68
CA ARG A 114 -4.82 12.84 -12.89
C ARG A 114 -5.28 14.04 -13.71
N GLY A 115 -4.42 15.03 -13.94
CA GLY A 115 -4.82 16.32 -14.48
C GLY A 115 -5.74 17.11 -13.54
N GLU A 116 -5.64 16.91 -12.22
CA GLU A 116 -6.42 17.67 -11.25
C GLU A 116 -6.01 19.16 -11.24
N LYS A 117 -6.93 20.04 -10.84
CA LYS A 117 -6.68 21.47 -10.67
C LYS A 117 -6.45 21.78 -9.20
N ASN A 118 -5.76 22.89 -8.91
CA ASN A 118 -5.47 23.34 -7.53
C ASN A 118 -4.72 22.31 -6.66
N ILE A 119 -3.93 21.45 -7.30
CA ILE A 119 -3.18 20.36 -6.67
C ILE A 119 -2.26 20.84 -5.54
N LYS A 120 -1.69 22.04 -5.65
CA LYS A 120 -0.80 22.60 -4.64
C LYS A 120 -1.51 22.86 -3.31
N ALA A 121 -2.73 23.40 -3.36
CA ALA A 121 -3.53 23.65 -2.16
C ALA A 121 -3.87 22.33 -1.47
N ARG A 122 -4.30 21.33 -2.25
CA ARG A 122 -4.60 19.99 -1.73
C ARG A 122 -3.38 19.30 -1.12
N ALA A 123 -2.24 19.35 -1.80
CA ALA A 123 -0.99 18.77 -1.29
C ALA A 123 -0.51 19.47 -0.02
N THR A 124 -0.68 20.79 0.08
CA THR A 124 -0.34 21.56 1.28
C THR A 124 -1.22 21.16 2.46
N GLU A 125 -2.54 21.03 2.26
CA GLU A 125 -3.48 20.55 3.29
C GLU A 125 -3.09 19.15 3.79
N LEU A 126 -2.68 18.26 2.89
CA LEU A 126 -2.26 16.90 3.27
C LEU A 126 -0.94 16.90 4.04
N LEU A 127 0.02 17.75 3.67
CA LEU A 127 1.26 17.92 4.43
C LEU A 127 0.98 18.47 5.83
N ASP A 128 0.05 19.40 5.96
CA ASP A 128 -0.37 19.93 7.25
C ASP A 128 -1.01 18.85 8.13
N LYS A 129 -1.91 18.03 7.57
CA LYS A 129 -2.51 16.87 8.27
C LYS A 129 -1.49 15.87 8.81
N VAL A 130 -0.32 15.77 8.18
CA VAL A 130 0.78 14.91 8.65
C VAL A 130 1.84 15.68 9.47
N GLY A 131 1.54 16.91 9.90
CA GLY A 131 2.40 17.73 10.73
C GLY A 131 3.66 18.24 10.03
N LEU A 132 3.58 18.50 8.72
CA LEU A 132 4.70 18.93 7.86
C LEU A 132 4.41 20.24 7.10
N ALA A 133 3.51 21.10 7.61
CA ALA A 133 3.16 22.36 6.98
C ALA A 133 4.39 23.21 6.59
N ASP A 134 5.33 23.38 7.52
CA ASP A 134 6.54 24.19 7.31
C ASP A 134 7.67 23.46 6.56
N ARG A 135 7.48 22.17 6.26
CA ARG A 135 8.51 21.31 5.65
C ARG A 135 8.30 21.07 4.15
N GLY A 136 7.24 21.61 3.55
CA GLY A 136 6.87 21.33 2.16
C GLY A 136 7.96 21.62 1.11
N HIS A 137 8.88 22.55 1.39
CA HIS A 137 9.97 22.94 0.49
C HIS A 137 11.25 22.12 0.64
N HIS A 138 11.31 21.20 1.60
CA HIS A 138 12.50 20.37 1.83
C HIS A 138 12.55 19.21 0.83
N TYR A 139 13.74 18.90 0.33
CA TYR A 139 14.00 17.66 -0.41
C TYR A 139 14.09 16.46 0.55
N PRO A 140 13.84 15.22 0.08
CA PRO A 140 13.91 14.02 0.92
C PRO A 140 15.21 13.88 1.72
N ALA A 141 16.35 14.26 1.15
CA ALA A 141 17.65 14.21 1.83
C ALA A 141 17.75 15.16 3.05
N GLN A 142 16.86 16.14 3.17
CA GLN A 142 16.80 17.11 4.26
C GLN A 142 15.76 16.73 5.33
N LEU A 143 15.07 15.60 5.16
CA LEU A 143 14.02 15.12 6.04
C LEU A 143 14.49 13.87 6.79
N SER A 144 14.13 13.77 8.07
CA SER A 144 14.30 12.54 8.84
C SER A 144 13.47 11.40 8.26
N GLY A 145 13.81 10.14 8.58
CA GLY A 145 13.04 8.98 8.10
C GLY A 145 11.55 9.05 8.47
N GLY A 146 11.23 9.50 9.69
CA GLY A 146 9.85 9.72 10.12
C GLY A 146 9.12 10.79 9.31
N GLU A 147 9.79 11.91 9.00
CA GLU A 147 9.23 12.95 8.13
C GLU A 147 9.04 12.44 6.70
N GLN A 148 10.01 11.73 6.13
CA GLN A 148 9.88 11.12 4.80
C GLN A 148 8.70 10.14 4.73
N GLN A 149 8.49 9.35 5.79
CA GLN A 149 7.36 8.44 5.84
C GLN A 149 6.01 9.18 5.93
N ARG A 150 5.95 10.27 6.69
CA ARG A 150 4.77 11.15 6.74
C ARG A 150 4.48 11.79 5.39
N VAL A 151 5.49 12.21 4.62
CA VAL A 151 5.32 12.65 3.23
C VAL A 151 4.76 11.51 2.35
N SER A 152 5.28 10.29 2.51
CA SER A 152 4.79 9.12 1.76
C SER A 152 3.31 8.82 2.06
N ILE A 153 2.90 8.94 3.34
CA ILE A 153 1.49 8.83 3.76
C ILE A 153 0.64 9.92 3.11
N ALA A 154 1.04 11.19 3.20
CA ALA A 154 0.33 12.30 2.57
C ALA A 154 0.14 12.08 1.05
N ARG A 155 1.20 11.61 0.37
CA ARG A 155 1.15 11.25 -1.05
C ARG A 155 0.18 10.10 -1.32
N ALA A 156 0.18 9.05 -0.50
CA ALA A 156 -0.70 7.91 -0.70
C ALA A 156 -2.20 8.28 -0.57
N PHE A 157 -2.53 9.25 0.29
CA PHE A 157 -3.89 9.74 0.49
C PHE A 157 -4.31 10.86 -0.48
N SER A 158 -3.39 11.39 -1.30
CA SER A 158 -3.68 12.58 -2.12
C SER A 158 -4.86 12.37 -3.05
N ASN A 159 -4.87 11.20 -3.68
CA ASN A 159 -5.85 10.76 -4.65
C ASN A 159 -7.15 10.20 -4.04
N ARG A 160 -7.34 10.28 -2.72
CA ARG A 160 -8.49 9.72 -1.98
C ARG A 160 -8.74 8.25 -2.38
N PRO A 161 -7.76 7.37 -2.20
CA PRO A 161 -7.84 6.01 -2.70
C PRO A 161 -8.95 5.22 -1.99
N LYS A 162 -9.55 4.27 -2.69
CA LYS A 162 -10.46 3.30 -2.08
C LYS A 162 -9.70 2.17 -1.37
N LEU A 163 -8.48 1.88 -1.82
CA LEU A 163 -7.56 0.89 -1.28
C LEU A 163 -6.20 1.53 -1.00
N LEU A 164 -5.72 1.41 0.24
CA LEU A 164 -4.39 1.80 0.65
C LEU A 164 -3.58 0.55 0.95
N PHE A 165 -2.52 0.32 0.19
CA PHE A 165 -1.54 -0.71 0.47
C PHE A 165 -0.37 -0.11 1.22
N ALA A 166 0.07 -0.77 2.29
CA ALA A 166 1.23 -0.36 3.07
C ALA A 166 2.20 -1.54 3.23
N ASP A 167 3.39 -1.45 2.64
CA ASP A 167 4.46 -2.46 2.76
C ASP A 167 5.44 -2.05 3.84
N GLU A 168 5.41 -2.73 4.99
CA GLU A 168 6.25 -2.48 6.16
C GLU A 168 6.43 -0.98 6.49
N PRO A 169 5.35 -0.23 6.77
CA PRO A 169 5.39 1.23 6.89
C PRO A 169 6.22 1.74 8.08
N THR A 170 6.66 0.85 8.98
CA THR A 170 7.52 1.18 10.13
C THR A 170 8.90 0.54 10.05
N GLY A 171 9.20 -0.27 9.03
CA GLY A 171 10.38 -1.16 9.02
C GLY A 171 11.74 -0.44 9.04
N ASN A 172 11.77 0.87 8.75
CA ASN A 172 12.99 1.69 8.74
C ASN A 172 13.00 2.80 9.80
N LEU A 173 12.11 2.73 10.79
CA LEU A 173 11.93 3.76 11.80
C LEU A 173 12.30 3.24 13.19
N ASP A 174 12.75 4.12 14.08
CA ASP A 174 12.87 3.81 15.50
C ASP A 174 11.48 3.60 16.13
N ALA A 175 11.44 2.95 17.30
CA ALA A 175 10.18 2.56 17.94
C ALA A 175 9.27 3.76 18.28
N GLU A 176 9.84 4.88 18.77
CA GLU A 176 9.06 6.05 19.15
C GLU A 176 8.45 6.74 17.92
N THR A 177 9.24 6.89 16.86
CA THR A 177 8.77 7.44 15.58
C THR A 177 7.75 6.53 14.92
N SER A 178 7.95 5.20 14.98
CA SER A 178 7.04 4.20 14.43
C SER A 178 5.64 4.33 15.01
N GLU A 179 5.52 4.45 16.34
CA GLU A 179 4.22 4.57 17.00
C GLU A 179 3.46 5.81 16.53
N LYS A 180 4.14 6.96 16.42
CA LYS A 180 3.54 8.22 15.94
C LYS A 180 3.06 8.10 14.50
N VAL A 181 3.86 7.47 13.63
CA VAL A 181 3.53 7.24 12.21
C VAL A 181 2.37 6.27 12.06
N VAL A 182 2.35 5.18 12.82
CA VAL A 182 1.25 4.20 12.84
C VAL A 182 -0.04 4.87 13.27
N LYS A 183 -0.02 5.61 14.39
CA LYS A 183 -1.20 6.33 14.87
C LYS A 183 -1.76 7.26 13.79
N LEU A 184 -0.89 8.06 13.18
CA LEU A 184 -1.26 8.96 12.08
C LEU A 184 -1.89 8.22 10.89
N LEU A 185 -1.29 7.10 10.47
CA LEU A 185 -1.82 6.28 9.37
C LEU A 185 -3.24 5.78 9.67
N PHE A 186 -3.48 5.23 10.85
CA PHE A 186 -4.80 4.72 11.24
C PHE A 186 -5.82 5.84 11.42
N ASP A 187 -5.43 7.00 11.97
CA ASP A 187 -6.31 8.16 12.11
C ASP A 187 -6.77 8.67 10.73
N LEU A 188 -5.83 8.86 9.79
CA LEU A 188 -6.16 9.27 8.42
C LEU A 188 -6.99 8.23 7.67
N ASN A 189 -6.67 6.94 7.85
CA ASN A 189 -7.44 5.85 7.25
C ASN A 189 -8.90 5.86 7.73
N LYS A 190 -9.11 6.03 9.04
CA LYS A 190 -10.43 6.12 9.66
C LYS A 190 -11.20 7.35 9.18
N GLU A 191 -10.54 8.51 9.09
CA GLU A 191 -11.14 9.74 8.57
C GLU A 191 -11.57 9.58 7.10
N ALA A 192 -10.72 8.96 6.27
CA ALA A 192 -10.97 8.79 4.85
C ALA A 192 -11.96 7.65 4.51
N GLY A 193 -12.17 6.70 5.43
CA GLY A 193 -12.96 5.49 5.17
C GLY A 193 -12.34 4.55 4.13
N THR A 194 -11.04 4.66 3.90
CA THR A 194 -10.29 3.86 2.92
C THR A 194 -10.10 2.43 3.43
N THR A 195 -10.11 1.44 2.53
CA THR A 195 -9.72 0.07 2.89
C THR A 195 -8.22 -0.02 3.06
N LEU A 196 -7.72 -0.47 4.22
CA LEU A 196 -6.28 -0.63 4.47
C LEU A 196 -5.88 -2.10 4.34
N ILE A 197 -4.81 -2.35 3.57
CA ILE A 197 -4.12 -3.64 3.51
C ILE A 197 -2.66 -3.39 3.86
N LEU A 198 -2.27 -3.84 5.04
CA LEU A 198 -0.95 -3.71 5.61
C LEU A 198 -0.18 -5.03 5.43
N VAL A 199 1.06 -4.97 4.93
CA VAL A 199 2.03 -6.06 5.03
C VAL A 199 3.02 -5.72 6.13
N THR A 200 3.21 -6.64 7.06
CA THR A 200 4.16 -6.46 8.15
C THR A 200 4.63 -7.80 8.74
N HIS A 201 5.81 -7.80 9.36
CA HIS A 201 6.25 -8.87 10.24
C HIS A 201 6.01 -8.54 11.74
N ASP A 202 5.67 -7.29 12.05
CA ASP A 202 5.30 -6.82 13.38
C ASP A 202 3.86 -7.25 13.72
N LEU A 203 3.73 -8.14 14.70
CA LEU A 203 2.45 -8.67 15.14
C LEU A 203 1.64 -7.67 15.97
N ASP A 204 2.30 -6.74 16.67
CA ASP A 204 1.61 -5.72 17.45
C ASP A 204 0.94 -4.71 16.53
N LEU A 205 1.59 -4.36 15.42
CA LEU A 205 1.00 -3.54 14.37
C LEU A 205 -0.14 -4.30 13.66
N ALA A 206 0.06 -5.58 13.32
CA ALA A 206 -0.98 -6.39 12.71
C ALA A 206 -2.21 -6.54 13.61
N ALA A 207 -2.01 -6.63 14.93
CA ALA A 207 -3.09 -6.73 15.90
C ALA A 207 -3.99 -5.47 15.99
N ARG A 208 -3.60 -4.35 15.36
CA ARG A 208 -4.44 -3.15 15.27
C ARG A 208 -5.44 -3.17 14.11
N THR A 209 -5.34 -4.15 13.20
CA THR A 209 -6.29 -4.31 12.10
C THR A 209 -7.46 -5.21 12.51
N GLN A 210 -8.55 -5.18 11.75
CA GLN A 210 -9.75 -6.00 11.98
C GLN A 210 -9.60 -7.45 11.52
N ARG A 211 -8.57 -7.75 10.73
CA ARG A 211 -8.36 -9.07 10.14
C ARG A 211 -6.90 -9.31 9.83
N ILE A 212 -6.43 -10.53 10.09
CA ILE A 212 -5.05 -10.97 9.86
C ILE A 212 -5.04 -12.18 8.94
N LEU A 213 -4.38 -12.04 7.80
CA LEU A 213 -4.08 -13.09 6.83
C LEU A 213 -2.64 -13.56 7.05
N ARG A 214 -2.44 -14.86 7.31
CA ARG A 214 -1.09 -15.42 7.54
C ARG A 214 -0.60 -16.17 6.31
N ILE A 215 0.58 -15.81 5.82
CA ILE A 215 1.22 -16.44 4.66
C ILE A 215 2.51 -17.13 5.08
N LYS A 216 2.67 -18.38 4.63
CA LYS A 216 3.89 -19.17 4.82
C LYS A 216 4.19 -19.97 3.56
N GLY A 217 5.43 -19.87 3.07
CA GLY A 217 5.87 -20.59 1.88
C GLY A 217 5.01 -20.32 0.63
N GLY A 218 4.55 -19.09 0.44
CA GLY A 218 3.73 -18.71 -0.71
C GLY A 218 2.26 -19.10 -0.63
N ARG A 219 1.80 -19.67 0.50
CA ARG A 219 0.40 -20.10 0.71
C ARG A 219 -0.25 -19.37 1.88
N LEU A 220 -1.55 -19.15 1.79
CA LEU A 220 -2.36 -18.65 2.89
C LEU A 220 -2.63 -19.81 3.86
N ILE A 221 -2.16 -19.67 5.11
CA ILE A 221 -2.25 -20.71 6.14
C ILE A 221 -3.30 -20.40 7.22
N ALA A 222 -3.69 -19.14 7.37
CA ALA A 222 -4.72 -18.71 8.29
C ALA A 222 -5.38 -17.41 7.83
N ASP A 223 -6.64 -17.26 8.22
CA ASP A 223 -7.48 -16.10 7.95
C ASP A 223 -8.33 -15.81 9.19
N GLU A 224 -7.84 -14.88 10.02
CA GLU A 224 -8.35 -14.63 11.37
C GLU A 224 -9.02 -13.26 11.41
N LYS A 225 -10.27 -13.19 11.90
CA LYS A 225 -10.85 -11.90 12.31
C LYS A 225 -10.27 -11.51 13.66
N ASN A 226 -9.88 -10.25 13.75
CA ASN A 226 -9.37 -9.66 14.97
C ASN A 226 -10.49 -8.79 15.57
N ASN A 227 -10.82 -9.04 16.84
CA ASN A 227 -11.94 -8.38 17.53
C ASN A 227 -11.51 -7.03 18.11
#